data_AF-A0A2H0VA56-F1
#
_entry.id   AF-A0A2H0VA56-F1
#
_cell.length_a   1.000
_cell.length_b   1.000
_cell.length_c   1.000
_cell.angle_alpha   90.00
_cell.angle_beta   90.00
_cell.angle_gamma   90.00
#
_symmetry.space_group_name_H-M   'P 1'
#
loop_
_entity.id
_entity.type
_entity.pdbx_description
1 polymer ?
#
loop_
_entity_poly.entity_id
_entity_poly.type
_entity_poly.pdbx_seq_one_letter_code
_entity_poly.pdbx_strand_id
1 'polypeptide(L)' 'MKWKWYVYILECLDGSYYNGRTWDPDNRWIQHLFKLGSKYTAKHGVKNLAYMEEFDNFE' A
#
# COMPACT_ATOMS: atom_id res chain seq x y z
N MET A 1 -9.45 16.56 -15.39
CA MET A 1 -9.37 15.42 -14.46
C MET A 1 -8.58 15.88 -13.25
N LYS A 2 -9.04 15.60 -12.04
CA LYS A 2 -8.27 15.91 -10.82
C LYS A 2 -7.25 14.80 -10.56
N TRP A 3 -6.09 15.16 -10.03
CA TRP A 3 -5.08 14.20 -9.61
C TRP A 3 -5.61 13.40 -8.41
N LYS A 4 -5.38 12.08 -8.42
CA LYS A 4 -5.81 11.17 -7.36
C LYS A 4 -4.62 10.56 -6.64
N TRP A 5 -4.78 10.29 -5.35
CA TRP A 5 -3.86 9.48 -4.56
C TRP A 5 -4.63 8.65 -3.54
N TYR A 6 -3.95 7.65 -3.00
CA TYR A 6 -4.57 6.62 -2.18
C TYR A 6 -3.78 6.44 -0.90
N VAL A 7 -4.48 6.36 0.22
CA VAL A 7 -3.93 5.78 1.46
C VAL A 7 -4.35 4.33 1.49
N TYR A 8 -3.46 3.46 1.94
CA TYR A 8 -3.75 2.04 2.07
C TYR A 8 -3.15 1.47 3.36
N ILE A 9 -3.76 0.38 3.83
CA ILE A 9 -3.26 -0.46 4.92
C ILE A 9 -3.16 -1.89 4.40
N LEU A 10 -2.00 -2.51 4.58
CA LEU A 10 -1.74 -3.90 4.25
C LEU A 10 -1.70 -4.72 5.54
N GLU A 11 -2.35 -5.88 5.54
CA GLU A 11 -2.10 -6.91 6.55
C GLU A 11 -0.86 -7.70 6.13
N CYS A 12 0.12 -7.82 7.02
CA CYS A 12 1.31 -8.64 6.81
C CYS A 12 1.07 -10.09 7.23
N LEU A 13 1.94 -11.01 6.78
CA LEU A 13 1.77 -12.45 7.07
C LEU A 13 1.90 -12.78 8.57
N ASP A 14 2.56 -11.92 9.34
CA ASP A 14 2.72 -12.04 10.79
C ASP A 14 1.59 -11.38 11.60
N GLY A 15 0.55 -10.86 10.93
CA GLY A 15 -0.57 -10.17 11.55
C GLY A 15 -0.31 -8.70 11.90
N SER A 16 0.87 -8.17 11.59
CA SER A 16 1.13 -6.72 11.67
C SER A 16 0.46 -5.96 10.54
N TYR A 17 0.34 -4.64 10.69
CA TYR A 17 -0.24 -3.76 9.67
C TYR A 17 0.78 -2.72 9.19
N TYR A 18 0.80 -2.50 7.88
CA TYR A 18 1.64 -1.50 7.24
C TYR A 18 0.79 -0.48 6.51
N ASN A 19 0.93 0.81 6.84
CA ASN A 19 0.27 1.90 6.14
C ASN A 19 1.18 2.52 5.07
N GLY A 20 0.57 2.99 3.98
CA GLY A 20 1.29 3.66 2.91
C GLY A 20 0.40 4.58 2.09
N ARG A 21 1.05 5.35 1.20
CA ARG A 21 0.40 6.23 0.25
C ARG A 21 1.00 6.08 -1.14
N THR A 22 0.18 6.18 -2.17
CA THR A 22 0.61 6.11 -3.57
C THR A 22 -0.37 6.85 -4.49
N TRP A 23 0.07 7.30 -5.65
CA TRP A 23 -0.81 7.75 -6.74
C TRP A 23 -1.11 6.62 -7.74
N ASP A 24 -0.39 5.51 -7.64
CA ASP A 24 -0.50 4.31 -8.48
C ASP A 24 -0.63 3.07 -7.57
N PRO A 25 -1.86 2.67 -7.19
CA PRO A 25 -2.09 1.56 -6.26
C PRO A 25 -1.74 0.21 -6.85
N ASP A 26 -1.99 -0.01 -8.14
CA ASP A 26 -1.75 -1.29 -8.81
C ASP A 26 -0.25 -1.61 -8.88
N ASN A 27 0.57 -0.65 -9.34
CA ASN A 27 2.02 -0.81 -9.35
C ASN A 27 2.58 -0.94 -7.93
N ARG A 28 2.02 -0.19 -6.97
CA ARG A 28 2.45 -0.29 -5.56
C ARG A 28 2.15 -1.66 -4.96
N TRP A 29 1.00 -2.24 -5.27
CA TRP A 29 0.65 -3.59 -4.87
C TRP A 29 1.63 -4.62 -5.44
N ILE A 30 1.95 -4.53 -6.73
CA ILE A 30 2.95 -5.37 -7.40
C ILE A 30 4.31 -5.24 -6.69
N GLN A 31 4.77 -4.01 -6.40
CA GLN A 31 6.02 -3.79 -5.68
C GLN A 31 6.03 -4.50 -4.31
N HIS A 32 4.91 -4.48 -3.58
CA HIS A 32 4.82 -5.20 -2.30
C HIS A 32 4.87 -6.73 -2.48
N LEU A 33 4.18 -7.28 -3.49
CA LEU A 33 4.23 -8.71 -3.80
C LEU A 33 5.65 -9.19 -4.15
N PHE A 34 6.41 -8.38 -4.88
CA PHE A 34 7.80 -8.68 -5.26
C PHE A 34 8.84 -8.21 -4.22
N LYS A 35 8.42 -7.79 -3.02
CA LYS A 35 9.32 -7.32 -1.94
C LYS A 35 10.15 -6.06 -2.29
N LEU A 36 9.67 -5.26 -3.24
CA LEU A 36 10.26 -4.00 -3.69
C LEU A 36 9.55 -2.76 -3.10
N GLY A 37 8.39 -2.93 -2.46
CA GLY A 37 7.57 -1.81 -1.99
C GLY A 37 8.09 -1.10 -0.74
N SER A 38 8.56 -1.84 0.27
CA SER A 38 9.21 -1.26 1.45
C SER A 38 10.08 -2.28 2.17
N LYS A 39 11.11 -1.84 2.90
CA LYS A 39 11.96 -2.73 3.72
C LYS A 39 11.14 -3.55 4.73
N TYR A 40 10.08 -2.95 5.30
CA TYR A 40 9.21 -3.61 6.26
C TYR A 40 8.41 -4.72 5.59
N THR A 41 7.61 -4.39 4.57
CA THR A 41 6.79 -5.38 3.86
C THR A 41 7.62 -6.46 3.15
N ALA A 42 8.85 -6.15 2.73
CA ALA A 42 9.79 -7.14 2.20
C ALA A 42 10.21 -8.19 3.24
N LYS A 43 10.38 -7.77 4.50
CA LYS A 43 10.75 -8.62 5.63
C LYS A 43 9.56 -9.42 6.18
N HIS A 44 8.40 -8.78 6.30
CA HIS A 44 7.22 -9.34 6.95
C HIS A 44 6.24 -10.04 5.99
N GLY A 45 6.38 -9.81 4.68
CA GLY A 45 5.47 -10.30 3.66
C GLY A 45 4.10 -9.63 3.72
N VAL A 46 3.38 -9.62 2.60
CA VAL A 46 2.04 -9.05 2.52
C VAL A 46 1.03 -10.16 2.31
N LYS A 47 -0.03 -10.16 3.12
CA LYS A 47 -1.11 -11.13 3.08
C LYS A 47 -2.26 -10.64 2.21
N ASN A 48 -2.76 -9.44 2.48
CA ASN A 48 -3.87 -8.82 1.74
C ASN A 48 -3.86 -7.29 1.92
N LEU A 49 -4.74 -6.63 1.15
CA LEU A 49 -5.12 -5.24 1.35
C LEU A 49 -6.24 -5.18 2.39
N ALA A 50 -5.95 -4.58 3.55
CA ALA A 50 -6.90 -4.44 4.65
C ALA A 50 -7.78 -3.18 4.50
N TYR A 51 -7.23 -2.11 3.91
CA TYR A 51 -7.93 -0.84 3.69
C TYR A 51 -7.35 -0.09 2.50
N MET A 52 -8.19 0.65 1.78
CA MET A 52 -7.76 1.66 0.82
C MET A 52 -8.79 2.77 0.70
N GLU A 53 -8.32 4.00 0.60
CA GLU A 53 -9.14 5.20 0.44
C GLU A 53 -8.54 6.12 -0.63
N GLU A 54 -9.41 6.67 -1.47
CA GLU A 54 -9.05 7.57 -2.57
C GLU A 54 -9.24 9.04 -2.15
N PHE A 55 -8.29 9.88 -2.56
CA PHE A 55 -8.28 11.32 -2.32
C PHE A 55 -8.01 12.07 -3.63
N ASP A 56 -8.64 13.23 -3.79
CA ASP A 56 -8.49 14.13 -4.94
C ASP A 56 -7.95 15.53 -4.56
N ASN A 57 -7.52 15.68 -3.31
CA ASN A 57 -7.04 16.92 -2.69
C ASN A 57 -5.81 16.64 -1.81
N PHE A 58 -5.00 17.66 -1.49
CA PHE A 58 -3.77 17.50 -0.68
C PHE A 58 -3.95 17.95 0.78
N GLU A 59 -5.17 18.30 1.18
CA GLU A 59 -5.50 18.88 2.50
C GLU A 59 -6.04 17.83 3.47
#